data_AF-A0A924NLG3-F1
#
_entry.id   AF-A0A924NLG3-F1
#
_cell.length_a   1.000
_cell.length_b   1.000
_cell.length_c   1.000
_cell.angle_alpha   90.00
_cell.angle_beta   90.00
_cell.angle_gamma   90.00
#
_symmetry.space_group_name_H-M   'P 1'
#
loop_
_entity.id
_entity.type
_entity.pdbx_description
1 polymer ?
#
loop_
_entity_poly.entity_id
_entity_poly.type
_entity_poly.pdbx_seq_one_letter_code
_entity_poly.pdbx_strand_id
1 'polypeptide(L)'
;VVNGRPPYLALVLAFSFGFYGLLMKQAGIGAVPSLAVETAVLAPLAAVFVVATGGGTAVSHGLGHLGLLALSGVVTTVPLLAFGAAATRVPLTTLGVLQYVAPTLQLLVGVLLRHEAFGTAQVVGFGLVWAALAVFTADLVSARRRVAPIAA
;
A
#
# COMPACT_ATOMS: atom_id res chain seq x y z
N VAL A 1 13.74 -3.87 13.94
CA VAL A 1 13.70 -3.04 15.16
C VAL A 1 14.86 -2.08 15.09
N VAL A 2 14.60 -0.76 15.01
CA VAL A 2 15.66 0.25 15.10
C VAL A 2 15.71 0.70 16.56
N ASN A 3 16.81 0.41 17.26
CA ASN A 3 17.17 0.96 18.56
C ASN A 3 16.19 0.75 19.75
N GLY A 4 15.64 -0.46 19.92
CA GLY A 4 14.87 -0.80 21.13
C GLY A 4 13.53 -0.07 21.33
N ARG A 5 13.07 0.68 20.32
CA ARG A 5 11.78 1.37 20.36
C ARG A 5 10.72 0.52 19.68
N PRO A 6 9.53 0.36 20.29
CA PRO A 6 8.41 -0.33 19.64
C PRO A 6 8.04 0.40 18.34
N PRO A 7 7.67 -0.32 17.26
CA PRO A 7 7.47 0.25 15.94
C PRO A 7 6.08 0.93 15.82
N TYR A 8 5.83 1.96 16.63
CA TYR A 8 4.52 2.60 16.74
C TYR A 8 4.03 3.19 15.41
N LEU A 9 4.93 3.76 14.58
CA LEU A 9 4.55 4.27 13.25
C LEU A 9 4.04 3.14 12.34
N ALA A 10 4.72 1.99 12.34
CA ALA A 10 4.29 0.83 11.57
C ALA A 10 2.94 0.29 12.07
N LEU A 11 2.72 0.28 13.38
CA LEU A 11 1.45 -0.13 13.98
C LEU A 11 0.31 0.83 13.59
N VAL A 12 0.51 2.14 13.73
CA VAL A 12 -0.49 3.15 13.35
C VAL A 12 -0.83 3.05 11.87
N LEU A 13 0.17 2.88 11.00
CA LEU A 13 -0.03 2.67 9.57
C LEU A 13 -0.79 1.38 9.29
N ALA A 14 -0.42 0.26 9.93
CA ALA A 14 -1.10 -1.02 9.77
C ALA A 14 -2.57 -0.95 10.20
N PHE A 15 -2.86 -0.30 11.34
CA PHE A 15 -4.24 -0.08 11.78
C PHE A 15 -5.00 0.84 10.83
N SER A 16 -4.43 1.99 10.47
CA SER A 16 -5.06 2.93 9.54
C SER A 16 -5.39 2.27 8.20
N PHE A 17 -4.45 1.50 7.65
CA PHE A 17 -4.62 0.84 6.36
C PHE A 17 -5.61 -0.32 6.44
N GLY A 18 -5.59 -1.08 7.54
CA GLY A 18 -6.57 -2.13 7.81
C GLY A 18 -8.00 -1.59 7.94
N PHE A 19 -8.18 -0.50 8.69
CA PHE A 19 -9.47 0.18 8.81
C PHE A 19 -9.93 0.76 7.47
N TYR A 20 -9.04 1.40 6.71
CA TYR A 20 -9.35 1.89 5.37
C TYR A 20 -9.88 0.78 4.46
N GLY A 21 -9.18 -0.35 4.37
CA GLY A 21 -9.61 -1.50 3.57
C GLY A 21 -10.94 -2.09 4.05
N LEU A 22 -11.18 -2.13 5.36
CA LEU A 22 -12.45 -2.56 5.94
C LEU A 22 -13.61 -1.62 5.60
N LEU A 23 -13.41 -0.31 5.75
CA LEU A 23 -14.41 0.71 5.42
C LEU A 23 -14.75 0.69 3.93
N MET A 24 -13.74 0.59 3.06
CA MET A 24 -13.94 0.48 1.62
C MET A 24 -14.78 -0.76 1.26
N LYS A 25 -14.53 -1.88 1.95
CA LYS A 25 -15.31 -3.10 1.77
C LYS A 25 -16.74 -2.98 2.29
N GLN A 26 -16.95 -2.33 3.43
CA GLN A 26 -18.29 -2.15 4.03
C GLN A 26 -19.13 -1.11 3.28
N ALA A 27 -18.52 -0.04 2.78
CA ALA A 27 -19.21 1.03 2.07
C ALA A 27 -19.76 0.56 0.71
N GLY A 28 -19.13 -0.43 0.06
CA GLY A 28 -19.59 -0.97 -1.23
C GLY A 28 -19.54 0.05 -2.38
N ILE A 29 -18.90 1.19 -2.17
CA ILE A 29 -18.74 2.26 -3.17
C ILE A 29 -17.62 1.86 -4.15
N GLY A 30 -17.79 2.19 -5.43
CA GLY A 30 -16.74 1.96 -6.43
C GLY A 30 -15.43 2.67 -6.09
N ALA A 31 -14.30 2.08 -6.45
CA ALA A 31 -12.97 2.62 -6.15
C ALA A 31 -12.76 4.05 -6.69
N VAL A 32 -13.31 4.35 -7.86
CA VAL A 32 -13.20 5.66 -8.51
C VAL A 32 -13.93 6.75 -7.70
N PRO A 33 -15.25 6.65 -7.40
CA PRO A 33 -15.93 7.66 -6.61
C PRO A 33 -15.37 7.80 -5.19
N SER A 34 -14.94 6.71 -4.53
CA SER A 34 -14.32 6.83 -3.19
C SER A 34 -13.03 7.62 -3.24
N LEU A 35 -12.11 7.26 -4.13
CA LEU A 35 -10.83 7.93 -4.25
C LEU A 35 -10.99 9.40 -4.68
N ALA A 36 -11.97 9.70 -5.54
CA ALA A 36 -12.28 11.07 -5.94
C ALA A 36 -12.75 11.92 -4.75
N VAL A 37 -13.64 11.39 -3.91
CA VAL A 37 -14.11 12.08 -2.71
C VAL A 37 -12.98 12.25 -1.69
N GLU A 38 -12.20 11.21 -1.43
CA GLU A 38 -11.03 11.27 -0.55
C GLU A 38 -10.04 12.34 -1.00
N THR A 39 -9.75 12.38 -2.30
CA THR A 39 -8.86 13.37 -2.90
C THR A 39 -9.45 14.78 -2.82
N ALA A 40 -10.75 14.94 -3.10
CA ALA A 40 -11.42 16.24 -3.03
C ALA A 40 -11.45 16.81 -1.61
N VAL A 41 -11.61 15.97 -0.60
CA VAL A 41 -11.57 16.37 0.82
C VAL A 41 -10.15 16.76 1.25
N LEU A 42 -9.13 16.06 0.75
CA LEU A 42 -7.73 16.36 1.07
C LEU A 42 -7.15 17.53 0.26
N ALA A 43 -7.68 17.81 -0.93
CA ALA A 43 -7.24 18.89 -1.81
C ALA A 43 -7.15 20.27 -1.13
N PRO A 44 -8.14 20.76 -0.36
CA PRO A 44 -8.01 22.05 0.33
C PRO A 44 -6.90 22.04 1.38
N LEU A 45 -6.73 20.94 2.11
CA LEU A 45 -5.65 20.79 3.09
C LEU A 45 -4.27 20.84 2.40
N ALA A 46 -4.15 20.14 1.26
CA ALA A 46 -2.95 20.17 0.45
C ALA A 46 -2.65 21.58 -0.09
N ALA A 47 -3.68 22.31 -0.55
CA ALA A 47 -3.53 23.68 -1.02
C ALA A 47 -3.03 24.62 0.10
N VAL A 48 -3.62 24.53 1.30
CA VAL A 48 -3.16 25.30 2.47
C VAL A 48 -1.69 24.98 2.79
N PHE A 49 -1.32 23.70 2.79
CA PHE A 49 0.06 23.28 3.04
C PHE A 49 1.04 23.83 2.00
N VAL A 50 0.68 23.79 0.71
CA VAL A 50 1.51 24.34 -0.37
C VAL A 50 1.69 25.84 -0.23
N VAL A 51 0.62 26.59 0.07
CA VAL A 51 0.72 28.05 0.28
C VAL A 51 1.57 28.36 1.51
N ALA A 52 1.35 27.65 2.62
CA ALA A 52 2.09 27.85 3.87
C ALA A 52 3.59 27.55 3.74
N THR A 53 3.97 26.67 2.80
CA THR A 53 5.37 26.32 2.50
C THR A 53 5.97 27.13 1.34
N GLY A 54 5.27 28.15 0.83
CA GLY A 54 5.77 29.03 -0.22
C GLY A 54 5.77 28.42 -1.63
N GLY A 55 4.83 27.51 -1.92
CA GLY A 55 4.69 26.88 -3.24
C GLY A 55 5.58 25.65 -3.48
N GLY A 56 6.52 25.38 -2.58
CA GLY A 56 7.40 24.20 -2.64
C GLY A 56 8.21 24.07 -3.93
N THR A 57 8.54 22.83 -4.30
CA THR A 57 9.31 22.54 -5.53
C THR A 57 8.51 22.74 -6.81
N ALA A 58 7.18 22.72 -6.71
CA ALA A 58 6.26 22.90 -7.82
C ALA A 58 6.45 24.26 -8.51
N VAL A 59 6.59 25.34 -7.75
CA VAL A 59 6.71 26.69 -8.32
C VAL A 59 8.17 27.06 -8.64
N SER A 60 9.13 26.41 -8.00
CA SER A 60 10.56 26.80 -8.06
C SER A 60 11.40 26.10 -9.12
N HIS A 61 10.98 24.94 -9.64
CA HIS A 61 11.81 24.10 -10.53
C HIS A 61 11.33 24.06 -12.00
N GLY A 62 10.39 24.93 -12.38
CA GLY A 62 9.93 25.12 -13.76
C GLY A 62 8.88 24.10 -14.25
N LEU A 63 8.41 24.29 -15.50
CA LEU A 63 7.28 23.55 -16.07
C LEU A 63 7.54 22.04 -16.25
N GLY A 64 8.78 21.65 -16.52
CA GLY A 64 9.16 20.23 -16.64
C GLY A 64 8.98 19.47 -15.32
N HIS A 65 9.41 20.07 -14.20
CA HIS A 65 9.22 19.50 -12.86
C HIS A 65 7.75 19.42 -12.48
N LEU A 66 6.96 20.45 -12.81
CA LEU A 66 5.51 20.42 -12.64
C LEU A 66 4.86 19.27 -13.43
N GLY A 67 5.29 19.03 -14.67
CA GLY A 67 4.84 17.89 -15.46
C GLY A 67 5.15 16.55 -14.81
N LEU A 68 6.36 16.37 -14.28
CA LEU A 68 6.77 15.16 -13.55
C LEU A 68 5.99 14.99 -12.24
N LEU A 69 5.74 16.07 -11.50
CA LEU A 69 4.89 16.06 -10.31
C LEU A 69 3.46 15.63 -10.64
N ALA A 70 2.86 16.19 -11.69
CA ALA A 70 1.53 15.78 -12.15
C ALA A 70 1.49 14.30 -12.55
N LEU A 71 2.52 13.83 -13.27
CA LEU A 71 2.65 12.43 -13.66
C LEU A 71 2.79 11.50 -12.43
N SER A 72 3.50 11.93 -11.39
CA SER A 72 3.62 11.14 -10.14
C SER A 72 2.27 10.90 -9.48
N GLY A 73 1.35 11.87 -9.55
CA GLY A 73 -0.04 11.72 -9.09
C GLY A 73 -0.79 10.66 -9.89
N VAL A 74 -0.67 10.67 -11.22
CA VAL A 74 -1.26 9.65 -12.09
C VAL A 74 -0.70 8.25 -11.77
N VAL A 75 0.62 8.12 -11.69
CA VAL A 75 1.30 6.85 -11.37
C VAL A 75 0.86 6.31 -10.00
N THR A 76 0.57 7.18 -9.02
CA THR A 76 0.09 6.78 -7.68
C THR A 76 -1.40 6.42 -7.68
N THR A 77 -2.20 7.09 -8.50
CA THR A 77 -3.66 6.88 -8.58
C THR A 77 -3.99 5.50 -9.14
N VAL A 78 -3.23 5.03 -10.13
CA VAL A 78 -3.43 3.71 -10.77
C VAL A 78 -3.44 2.54 -9.75
N PRO A 79 -2.40 2.33 -8.92
CA PRO A 79 -2.39 1.26 -7.92
C PRO A 79 -3.43 1.48 -6.82
N LEU A 80 -3.75 2.72 -6.44
CA LEU A 80 -4.81 3.00 -5.46
C LEU A 80 -6.19 2.61 -5.97
N LEU A 81 -6.51 2.91 -7.24
CA LEU A 81 -7.75 2.47 -7.88
C LEU A 81 -7.82 0.94 -7.99
N ALA A 82 -6.71 0.30 -8.37
CA ALA A 82 -6.61 -1.16 -8.41
C ALA A 82 -6.83 -1.77 -7.01
N PHE A 83 -6.24 -1.16 -5.96
CA PHE A 83 -6.44 -1.57 -4.58
C PHE A 83 -7.90 -1.40 -4.13
N GLY A 84 -8.51 -0.24 -4.35
CA GLY A 84 -9.92 -0.01 -3.99
C GLY A 84 -10.87 -0.98 -4.70
N ALA A 85 -10.58 -1.31 -5.97
CA ALA A 85 -11.37 -2.27 -6.73
C ALA A 85 -11.17 -3.71 -6.21
N ALA A 86 -9.95 -4.07 -5.79
CA ALA A 86 -9.69 -5.35 -5.14
C ALA A 86 -10.30 -5.43 -3.74
N ALA A 87 -10.30 -4.32 -2.99
CA ALA A 87 -10.78 -4.23 -1.61
C ALA A 87 -12.25 -4.63 -1.46
N THR A 88 -13.07 -4.24 -2.44
CA THR A 88 -14.50 -4.54 -2.50
C THR A 88 -14.79 -5.97 -2.97
N ARG A 89 -13.88 -6.60 -3.73
CA ARG A 89 -14.11 -7.90 -4.39
C ARG A 89 -13.43 -9.08 -3.71
N VAL A 90 -12.37 -8.83 -2.94
CA VAL A 90 -11.49 -9.87 -2.39
C VAL A 90 -11.63 -9.94 -0.85
N PRO A 91 -11.47 -11.13 -0.24
CA PRO A 91 -11.39 -11.24 1.22
C PRO A 91 -10.25 -10.42 1.83
N LEU A 92 -10.49 -9.81 2.99
CA LEU A 92 -9.53 -8.92 3.65
C LEU A 92 -8.21 -9.63 3.98
N THR A 93 -8.28 -10.92 4.31
CA THR A 93 -7.11 -11.79 4.54
C THR A 93 -6.24 -11.94 3.29
N THR A 94 -6.85 -12.10 2.10
CA THR A 94 -6.11 -12.20 0.84
C THR A 94 -5.51 -10.86 0.43
N LEU A 95 -6.20 -9.74 0.70
CA LEU A 95 -5.62 -8.40 0.50
C LEU A 95 -4.40 -8.16 1.38
N GLY A 96 -4.41 -8.63 2.64
CA GLY A 96 -3.25 -8.58 3.52
C GLY A 96 -2.06 -9.34 2.95
N VAL A 97 -2.28 -10.52 2.36
CA VAL A 97 -1.22 -11.29 1.69
C VAL A 97 -0.68 -10.56 0.46
N LEU A 98 -1.56 -10.00 -0.38
CA LEU A 98 -1.16 -9.24 -1.57
C LEU A 98 -0.30 -8.01 -1.25
N GLN A 99 -0.47 -7.40 -0.08
CA GLN A 99 0.34 -6.25 0.33
C GLN A 99 1.82 -6.58 0.53
N TYR A 100 2.22 -7.84 0.69
CA TYR A 100 3.63 -8.24 0.73
C TYR A 100 4.35 -8.11 -0.64
N VAL A 101 3.61 -7.90 -1.72
CA VAL A 101 4.19 -7.57 -3.04
C VAL A 101 4.87 -6.20 -2.99
N ALA A 102 4.30 -5.21 -2.31
CA ALA A 102 4.85 -3.87 -2.23
C ALA A 102 6.27 -3.81 -1.62
N PRO A 103 6.54 -4.36 -0.41
CA PRO A 103 7.89 -4.39 0.14
C PRO A 103 8.85 -5.24 -0.70
N THR A 104 8.35 -6.23 -1.44
CA THR A 104 9.16 -7.01 -2.38
C THR A 104 9.59 -6.17 -3.57
N LEU A 105 8.66 -5.40 -4.18
CA LEU A 105 9.02 -4.47 -5.25
C LEU A 105 9.97 -3.38 -4.77
N GLN A 106 9.75 -2.84 -3.57
CA GLN A 106 10.67 -1.87 -2.95
C GLN A 106 12.07 -2.45 -2.77
N LEU A 107 12.15 -3.71 -2.32
CA LEU A 107 13.41 -4.44 -2.23
C LEU A 107 14.09 -4.59 -3.59
N LEU A 108 13.36 -5.06 -4.62
CA LEU A 108 13.91 -5.22 -5.96
C LEU A 108 14.42 -3.88 -6.52
N VAL A 109 13.68 -2.79 -6.35
CA VAL A 109 14.12 -1.46 -6.76
C VAL A 109 15.38 -1.05 -6.00
N GLY A 110 15.44 -1.26 -4.69
CA GLY A 110 16.61 -0.95 -3.85
C GLY A 110 17.87 -1.70 -4.30
N VAL A 111 17.75 -2.99 -4.60
CA VAL A 111 18.91 -3.84 -4.96
C VAL A 111 19.29 -3.69 -6.44
N LEU A 112 18.32 -3.73 -7.34
CA LEU A 112 18.57 -3.80 -8.79
C LEU A 112 18.80 -2.42 -9.42
N LEU A 113 18.05 -1.40 -8.99
CA LEU A 113 18.11 -0.06 -9.59
C LEU A 113 18.95 0.91 -8.76
N ARG A 114 18.87 0.83 -7.43
CA ARG A 114 19.58 1.73 -6.50
C ARG A 114 20.91 1.15 -6.01
N HIS A 115 21.19 -0.12 -6.31
CA HIS A 115 22.39 -0.84 -5.90
C HIS A 115 22.72 -0.70 -4.41
N GLU A 116 21.68 -0.61 -3.56
CA GLU A 116 21.87 -0.46 -2.12
C GLU A 116 22.37 -1.76 -1.50
N ALA A 117 23.34 -1.64 -0.59
CA ALA A 117 23.91 -2.78 0.12
C ALA A 117 22.83 -3.46 0.97
N PHE A 118 22.38 -4.62 0.49
CA PHE A 118 21.37 -5.39 1.19
C PHE A 118 22.05 -6.30 2.22
N GLY A 119 22.11 -5.83 3.46
CA GLY A 119 22.79 -6.53 4.55
C GLY A 119 22.16 -7.88 4.86
N THR A 120 22.98 -8.79 5.38
CA THR A 120 22.59 -10.17 5.69
C THR A 120 21.39 -10.24 6.65
N ALA A 121 21.28 -9.30 7.60
CA ALA A 121 20.15 -9.23 8.52
C ALA A 121 18.83 -8.92 7.81
N GLN A 122 18.81 -8.04 6.80
CA GLN A 122 17.60 -7.76 6.04
C GLN A 122 17.18 -8.95 5.17
N VAL A 123 18.14 -9.68 4.58
CA VAL A 123 17.86 -10.90 3.80
C VAL A 123 17.20 -11.96 4.68
N VAL A 124 17.77 -12.23 5.85
CA VAL A 124 17.23 -13.23 6.78
C VAL A 124 15.83 -12.83 7.26
N GLY A 125 15.64 -11.55 7.64
CA GLY A 125 14.33 -11.06 8.06
C GLY A 125 13.28 -11.17 6.95
N PHE A 126 13.64 -10.80 5.72
CA PHE A 126 12.76 -10.92 4.56
C PHE A 126 12.40 -12.39 4.24
N GLY A 127 13.39 -13.29 4.33
CA GLY A 127 13.19 -14.73 4.15
C GLY A 127 12.23 -15.32 5.19
N LEU A 128 12.36 -14.94 6.47
CA LEU A 128 11.45 -15.39 7.53
C LEU A 128 10.01 -14.92 7.30
N VAL A 129 9.84 -13.66 6.90
CA VAL A 129 8.52 -13.11 6.56
C VAL A 129 7.88 -13.87 5.40
N TRP A 130 8.64 -14.14 4.33
CA TRP A 130 8.15 -14.90 3.19
C TRP A 130 7.85 -16.37 3.51
N ALA A 131 8.64 -17.00 4.38
CA ALA A 131 8.35 -18.35 4.85
C ALA A 131 7.04 -18.40 5.64
N ALA A 132 6.84 -17.47 6.58
CA ALA A 132 5.58 -17.35 7.31
C ALA A 132 4.38 -17.09 6.38
N LEU A 133 4.57 -16.22 5.37
CA LEU A 133 3.55 -15.93 4.37
C LEU A 133 3.20 -17.15 3.50
N ALA A 134 4.20 -17.94 3.11
CA ALA A 134 4.00 -19.15 2.33
C ALA A 134 3.18 -20.18 3.12
N VAL A 135 3.52 -20.39 4.40
CA VAL A 135 2.76 -21.27 5.31
C VAL A 135 1.32 -20.77 5.48
N PHE A 136 1.14 -19.48 5.78
CA PHE A 136 -0.18 -18.88 5.94
C PHE A 136 -1.02 -18.96 4.67
N THR A 137 -0.42 -18.74 3.50
CA THR A 137 -1.11 -18.85 2.21
C THR A 137 -1.51 -20.29 1.91
N ALA A 138 -0.63 -21.26 2.21
CA ALA A 138 -0.93 -22.68 2.05
C ALA A 138 -2.08 -23.13 2.96
N ASP A 139 -2.14 -22.63 4.20
CA ASP A 139 -3.26 -22.86 5.11
C ASP A 139 -4.56 -22.23 4.59
N LEU A 140 -4.52 -20.98 4.12
CA LEU A 140 -5.68 -20.28 3.56
C LEU A 140 -6.28 -21.03 2.36
N VAL A 141 -5.44 -21.58 1.48
CA VAL A 141 -5.87 -22.38 0.32
C VAL A 141 -6.41 -23.73 0.76
N SER A 142 -5.74 -24.39 1.71
CA SER A 142 -6.17 -25.68 2.28
C SER A 142 -7.52 -25.59 3.00
N ALA A 143 -7.73 -24.55 3.80
CA ALA A 143 -8.97 -24.28 4.52
C ALA A 143 -10.15 -24.01 3.56
N ARG A 144 -9.93 -23.25 2.47
CA ARG A 144 -10.96 -23.05 1.44
C ARG A 144 -11.36 -24.34 0.73
N ARG A 145 -10.42 -25.26 0.51
CA ARG A 145 -10.71 -26.57 -0.11
C ARG A 145 -11.52 -27.50 0.81
N ARG A 146 -11.38 -27.38 2.12
CA ARG A 146 -12.15 -28.17 3.11
C ARG A 146 -13.61 -27.73 3.28
N VAL A 147 -13.96 -26.53 2.81
CA VAL A 147 -15.32 -25.97 2.88
C VAL A 147 -16.07 -26.11 1.54
N ALA A 148 -15.57 -26.92 0.60
CA ALA A 148 -16.36 -27.28 -0.58
C ALA A 148 -17.65 -27.99 -0.11
N PRO A 149 -18.84 -27.60 -0.61
CA PRO A 149 -20.10 -28.17 -0.15
C PRO A 149 -20.12 -29.65 -0.45
N ILE A 150 -20.58 -30.45 0.52
CA ILE A 150 -21.19 -31.75 0.22
C ILE A 150 -22.40 -31.42 -0.67
N ALA A 151 -22.22 -31.51 -1.98
CA ALA A 151 -23.34 -31.49 -2.91
C ALA A 151 -24.11 -32.79 -2.67
N ALA A 152 -25.30 -32.64 -2.08
CA ALA A 152 -26.31 -33.67 -1.95
C ALA A 152 -27.02 -33.91 -3.29
#